data_AF-A0A0K0EGG5-F1
#
_entry.id   AF-A0A0K0EGG5-F1
#
_cell.length_a   1.000
_cell.length_b   1.000
_cell.length_c   1.000
_cell.angle_alpha   90.00
_cell.angle_beta   90.00
_cell.angle_gamma   90.00
#
_symmetry.space_group_name_H-M   'P 1'
#
loop_
_entity.id
_entity.type
_entity.pdbx_description
1 polymer ?
#
loop_
_entity_poly.entity_id
_entity_poly.type
_entity_poly.pdbx_seq_one_letter_code
_entity_poly.pdbx_strand_id
1 'polypeptide(L)'
;MVSHCDTASKREEYVNYLKKYIDIDIYGECGNKLCRKENNCNDVDNEYYFYLAFENSVCKDYITEKMWYRGYNRPIIPIVLKRSIVEKYAPPNSFIAVDDFKNTQELANFLKDLMNDKKKYISYFDWMKEYKVIFLDGLNHDIAERPWGFCQFCRMLHSRDKNFTRMTKFKEWWNESCEDKGTLVKKHIN
;
A
#
# COMPACT_ATOMS: atom_id res chain seq x y z
N MET A 1 -10.56 0.06 1.16
CA MET A 1 -11.40 0.28 2.35
C MET A 1 -10.90 1.47 3.15
N VAL A 2 -11.77 2.32 3.67
CA VAL A 2 -11.41 3.59 4.34
C VAL A 2 -12.43 4.00 5.40
N SER A 3 -11.96 4.46 6.55
CA SER A 3 -12.79 5.11 7.59
C SER A 3 -12.32 6.53 7.96
N HIS A 4 -11.09 6.90 7.60
CA HIS A 4 -10.58 8.27 7.77
C HIS A 4 -10.70 9.06 6.45
N CYS A 5 -11.54 10.09 6.47
CA CYS A 5 -12.00 10.80 5.27
C CYS A 5 -11.41 12.21 5.08
N ASP A 6 -10.78 12.79 6.11
CA ASP A 6 -9.89 13.95 5.96
C ASP A 6 -8.49 13.51 6.35
N THR A 7 -7.61 13.43 5.36
CA THR A 7 -6.25 12.94 5.57
C THR A 7 -5.21 13.99 5.20
N ALA A 8 -4.02 13.91 5.79
CA ALA A 8 -2.93 14.80 5.40
C ALA A 8 -2.49 14.56 3.95
N SER A 9 -2.56 13.31 3.49
CA SER A 9 -2.26 12.95 2.10
C SER A 9 -3.23 13.57 1.08
N LYS A 10 -4.46 13.92 1.47
CA LYS A 10 -5.56 14.24 0.56
C LYS A 10 -5.91 13.11 -0.42
N ARG A 11 -5.67 11.86 -0.04
CA ARG A 11 -6.01 10.68 -0.86
C ARG A 11 -7.48 10.67 -1.29
N GLU A 12 -8.39 11.18 -0.45
CA GLU A 12 -9.81 11.31 -0.76
C GLU A 12 -10.06 12.18 -2.00
N GLU A 13 -9.30 13.25 -2.16
CA GLU A 13 -9.38 14.16 -3.30
C GLU A 13 -8.83 13.48 -4.55
N TYR A 14 -7.67 12.81 -4.45
CA TYR A 14 -7.11 12.04 -5.57
C TYR A 14 -8.11 11.01 -6.10
N VAL A 15 -8.74 10.24 -5.21
CA VAL A 15 -9.75 9.24 -5.58
C VAL A 15 -10.96 9.89 -6.26
N ASN A 16 -11.41 11.06 -5.80
CA ASN A 16 -12.53 11.77 -6.42
C ASN A 16 -12.24 12.21 -7.86
N TYR A 17 -10.99 12.59 -8.17
CA TYR A 17 -10.59 12.89 -9.56
C TYR A 17 -10.43 11.61 -10.39
N LEU A 18 -9.80 10.57 -9.84
CA LEU A 18 -9.60 9.30 -10.54
C LEU A 18 -10.93 8.63 -10.92
N LYS A 19 -11.95 8.72 -10.04
CA LYS A 19 -13.31 8.24 -10.28
C LYS A 19 -13.99 8.78 -11.54
N LYS A 20 -13.55 9.92 -12.06
CA LYS A 20 -14.08 10.49 -13.31
C LYS A 20 -13.70 9.65 -14.53
N TYR A 21 -12.64 8.84 -14.41
CA TYR A 21 -12.05 8.11 -15.52
C TYR A 21 -12.12 6.60 -15.36
N ILE A 22 -12.24 6.07 -14.14
CA ILE A 22 -12.36 4.63 -13.87
C ILE A 22 -13.30 4.38 -12.69
N ASP A 23 -14.06 3.29 -12.73
CA ASP A 23 -14.97 2.93 -11.65
C ASP A 23 -14.17 2.53 -10.40
N ILE A 24 -14.49 3.15 -9.26
CA ILE A 24 -13.84 2.88 -7.97
C ILE A 24 -14.90 2.71 -6.91
N ASP A 25 -14.91 1.53 -6.32
CA ASP A 25 -15.71 1.21 -5.16
C ASP A 25 -14.99 1.56 -3.86
N ILE A 26 -15.69 2.31 -3.01
CA ILE A 26 -15.18 2.69 -1.70
C ILE A 26 -16.01 2.00 -0.63
N TYR A 27 -15.34 1.10 0.09
CA TYR A 27 -15.88 0.41 1.26
C TYR A 27 -15.47 1.10 2.56
N GLY A 28 -16.40 1.21 3.50
CA GLY A 28 -16.19 1.81 4.84
C GLY A 28 -16.86 3.17 5.00
N GLU A 29 -16.58 3.86 6.10
CA GLU A 29 -17.31 5.09 6.50
C GLU A 29 -17.18 6.25 5.51
N CYS A 30 -16.11 6.29 4.69
CA CYS A 30 -15.93 7.33 3.66
C CYS A 30 -16.54 6.97 2.31
N GLY A 31 -17.29 5.87 2.22
CA GLY A 31 -17.85 5.36 0.96
C GLY A 31 -19.28 4.87 1.12
N ASN A 32 -19.86 4.47 0.00
CA ASN A 32 -21.26 4.03 -0.06
C ASN A 32 -21.41 2.50 -0.01
N LYS A 33 -20.30 1.75 -0.10
CA LYS A 33 -20.33 0.29 0.02
C LYS A 33 -20.08 -0.14 1.45
N LEU A 34 -21.00 -0.94 1.97
CA LEU A 34 -20.83 -1.62 3.25
C LEU A 34 -20.12 -2.95 3.01
N CYS A 35 -19.19 -3.29 3.88
CA CYS A 35 -18.64 -4.63 3.90
C CYS A 35 -19.45 -5.51 4.87
N ARG A 36 -19.51 -6.81 4.60
CA ARG A 36 -20.14 -7.75 5.52
C ARG A 36 -19.29 -7.83 6.79
N LYS A 37 -19.87 -7.48 7.95
CA LYS A 37 -19.15 -7.49 9.23
C LYS A 37 -18.69 -8.89 9.62
N GLU A 38 -19.44 -9.91 9.22
CA GLU A 38 -19.19 -11.33 9.51
C GLU A 38 -17.82 -11.83 9.03
N ASN A 39 -17.27 -11.27 7.94
CA ASN A 39 -15.97 -11.67 7.39
C ASN A 39 -14.90 -10.56 7.44
N ASN A 40 -15.10 -9.47 8.22
CA ASN A 40 -14.18 -8.34 8.28
C ASN A 40 -13.76 -7.79 6.90
N CYS A 41 -14.69 -7.79 5.94
CA CYS A 41 -14.43 -7.38 4.57
C CYS A 41 -13.31 -8.19 3.87
N ASN A 42 -12.99 -9.41 4.32
CA ASN A 42 -11.82 -10.14 3.84
C ASN A 42 -11.93 -10.61 2.39
N ASP A 43 -13.15 -10.75 1.88
CA ASP A 43 -13.41 -11.30 0.54
C ASP A 43 -13.69 -10.23 -0.52
N VAL A 44 -13.81 -8.96 -0.10
CA VAL A 44 -14.15 -7.84 -0.99
C VAL A 44 -13.12 -7.70 -2.11
N ASP A 45 -11.85 -7.93 -1.78
CA ASP A 45 -10.74 -7.70 -2.69
C ASP A 45 -10.66 -8.75 -3.82
N ASN A 46 -11.42 -9.86 -3.75
CA ASN A 46 -11.39 -10.94 -4.76
C ASN A 46 -12.08 -10.57 -6.08
N GLU A 47 -12.88 -9.49 -6.09
CA GLU A 47 -13.66 -9.06 -7.25
C GLU A 47 -12.99 -7.90 -8.02
N TYR A 48 -11.79 -7.48 -7.61
CA TYR A 48 -11.11 -6.30 -8.14
C TYR A 48 -9.74 -6.62 -8.72
N TYR A 49 -9.38 -5.93 -9.80
CA TYR A 49 -8.03 -5.99 -10.37
C TYR A 49 -7.00 -5.26 -9.50
N PHE A 50 -7.41 -4.19 -8.83
CA PHE A 50 -6.52 -3.26 -8.13
C PHE A 50 -7.05 -2.90 -6.74
N TYR A 51 -6.12 -2.69 -5.81
CA TYR A 51 -6.41 -2.19 -4.47
C TYR A 51 -5.71 -0.86 -4.21
N LEU A 52 -6.47 0.18 -3.87
CA LEU A 52 -5.90 1.48 -3.50
C LEU A 52 -5.33 1.42 -2.07
N ALA A 53 -4.03 1.16 -1.97
CA ALA A 53 -3.26 1.11 -0.73
C ALA A 53 -2.78 2.51 -0.28
N PHE A 54 -3.67 3.50 -0.31
CA PHE A 54 -3.32 4.88 -0.01
C PHE A 54 -3.24 5.15 1.50
N GLU A 55 -2.07 5.59 1.95
CA GLU A 55 -1.83 6.00 3.32
C GLU A 55 -2.44 7.36 3.65
N ASN A 56 -2.69 7.58 4.94
CA ASN A 56 -3.29 8.83 5.42
C ASN A 56 -2.30 10.01 5.32
N SER A 57 -1.01 9.75 5.17
CA SER A 57 0.05 10.76 5.05
C SER A 57 1.14 10.22 4.13
N VAL A 58 1.85 11.10 3.44
CA VAL A 58 2.96 10.74 2.55
C VAL A 58 4.25 11.00 3.33
N CYS A 59 4.74 9.98 4.02
CA CYS A 59 5.93 10.10 4.89
C CYS A 59 6.93 8.99 4.59
N LYS A 60 8.22 9.31 4.76
CA LYS A 60 9.28 8.31 4.64
C LYS A 60 8.99 7.13 5.58
N ASP A 61 9.10 5.92 5.06
CA ASP A 61 8.94 4.65 5.81
C ASP A 61 7.53 4.36 6.35
N TYR A 62 6.54 5.22 6.08
CA TYR A 62 5.16 5.01 6.51
C TYR A 62 4.40 4.13 5.51
N ILE A 63 4.48 2.81 5.69
CA ILE A 63 3.77 1.79 4.90
C ILE A 63 3.10 0.81 5.86
N THR A 64 1.78 0.69 5.78
CA THR A 64 0.97 0.01 6.80
C THR A 64 0.29 -1.25 6.27
N GLU A 65 -0.71 -1.75 7.02
CA GLU A 65 -1.53 -2.91 6.65
C GLU A 65 -2.20 -2.77 5.28
N LYS A 66 -2.42 -1.54 4.80
CA LYS A 66 -3.05 -1.30 3.50
C LYS A 66 -2.25 -1.92 2.37
N MET A 67 -0.93 -1.78 2.41
CA MET A 67 -0.07 -2.39 1.42
C MET A 67 0.25 -3.84 1.80
N TRP A 68 0.75 -4.07 3.02
CA TRP A 68 1.23 -5.39 3.39
C TRP A 68 0.08 -6.40 3.47
N TYR A 69 -0.89 -6.16 4.35
CA TYR A 69 -1.97 -7.10 4.62
C TYR A 69 -3.02 -7.17 3.51
N ARG A 70 -3.40 -6.03 2.90
CA ARG A 70 -4.41 -6.04 1.82
C ARG A 70 -3.81 -6.19 0.43
N GLY A 71 -2.70 -5.50 0.15
CA GLY A 71 -2.05 -5.49 -1.15
C GLY A 71 -1.24 -6.73 -1.50
N TYR A 72 -0.55 -7.36 -0.53
CA TYR A 72 0.31 -8.52 -0.81
C TYR A 72 -0.18 -9.85 -0.27
N ASN A 73 -1.08 -9.87 0.71
CA ASN A 73 -1.68 -11.12 1.17
C ASN A 73 -2.74 -11.69 0.20
N ARG A 74 -2.97 -11.02 -0.94
CA ARG A 74 -4.03 -11.31 -1.91
C ARG A 74 -3.46 -11.20 -3.33
N PRO A 75 -4.01 -11.92 -4.32
CA PRO A 75 -3.62 -11.82 -5.72
C PRO A 75 -4.25 -10.58 -6.38
N ILE A 76 -3.94 -9.39 -5.84
CA ILE A 76 -4.41 -8.09 -6.31
C ILE A 76 -3.21 -7.15 -6.45
N ILE A 77 -3.25 -6.21 -7.40
CA ILE A 77 -2.14 -5.26 -7.58
C ILE A 77 -2.40 -4.04 -6.67
N PRO A 78 -1.53 -3.77 -5.68
CA PRO A 78 -1.65 -2.56 -4.88
C PRO A 78 -1.24 -1.31 -5.66
N ILE A 79 -2.01 -0.24 -5.49
CA ILE A 79 -1.71 1.10 -5.99
C ILE A 79 -1.39 2.01 -4.81
N VAL A 80 -0.22 2.64 -4.81
CA VAL A 80 0.30 3.49 -3.72
C VAL A 80 0.45 4.94 -4.16
N LEU A 81 0.56 5.86 -3.20
CA LEU A 81 0.69 7.29 -3.51
C LEU A 81 2.09 7.69 -4.02
N LYS A 82 3.15 7.05 -3.53
CA LYS A 82 4.52 7.48 -3.84
C LYS A 82 5.47 6.31 -4.00
N ARG A 83 6.12 6.18 -5.17
CA ARG A 83 7.04 5.09 -5.48
C ARG A 83 8.23 5.04 -4.53
N SER A 84 8.88 6.16 -4.31
CA SER A 84 10.13 6.24 -3.54
C SER A 84 10.00 5.85 -2.06
N ILE A 85 8.77 5.88 -1.52
CA ILE A 85 8.51 5.42 -0.14
C ILE A 85 8.53 3.90 -0.09
N VAL A 86 8.02 3.24 -1.14
CA VAL A 86 7.65 1.83 -1.17
C VAL A 86 8.69 0.95 -1.84
N GLU A 87 9.31 1.42 -2.92
CA GLU A 87 10.13 0.62 -3.84
C GLU A 87 11.28 -0.13 -3.17
N LYS A 88 11.83 0.41 -2.09
CA LYS A 88 12.94 -0.21 -1.34
C LYS A 88 12.53 -1.38 -0.45
N TYR A 89 11.23 -1.52 -0.17
CA TYR A 89 10.68 -2.55 0.73
C TYR A 89 9.85 -3.58 -0.01
N ALA A 90 9.33 -3.21 -1.17
CA ALA A 90 8.52 -4.06 -2.02
C ALA A 90 9.39 -4.86 -3.01
N PRO A 91 8.94 -6.06 -3.43
CA PRO A 91 9.52 -6.71 -4.59
C PRO A 91 9.49 -5.79 -5.83
N PRO A 92 10.42 -5.96 -6.78
CA PRO A 92 10.38 -5.20 -8.02
C PRO A 92 9.10 -5.54 -8.82
N ASN A 93 8.54 -4.54 -9.50
CA ASN A 93 7.37 -4.69 -10.38
C ASN A 93 6.11 -5.30 -9.74
N SER A 94 5.93 -5.18 -8.42
CA SER A 94 4.79 -5.77 -7.69
C SER A 94 3.66 -4.77 -7.37
N PHE A 95 3.84 -3.48 -7.69
CA PHE A 95 2.88 -2.42 -7.36
C PHE A 95 2.93 -1.29 -8.37
N ILE A 96 1.87 -0.46 -8.37
CA ILE A 96 1.74 0.74 -9.19
C ILE A 96 1.81 1.96 -8.26
N ALA A 97 2.52 3.01 -8.65
CA ALA A 97 2.54 4.26 -7.89
C ALA A 97 1.89 5.38 -8.69
N VAL A 98 1.06 6.21 -8.05
CA VAL A 98 0.35 7.28 -8.76
C VAL A 98 1.28 8.38 -9.25
N ASP A 99 2.44 8.58 -8.59
CA ASP A 99 3.45 9.57 -8.95
C ASP A 99 4.31 9.18 -10.15
N ASP A 100 4.13 7.96 -10.68
CA ASP A 100 4.69 7.54 -11.98
C ASP A 100 3.95 8.17 -13.17
N PHE A 101 2.75 8.72 -12.93
CA PHE A 101 1.86 9.26 -13.96
C PHE A 101 1.74 10.77 -13.80
N LYS A 102 1.53 11.49 -14.91
CA LYS A 102 1.34 12.95 -14.89
C LYS A 102 0.08 13.32 -14.13
N ASN A 103 -1.02 12.60 -14.37
CA ASN A 103 -2.30 12.88 -13.74
C ASN A 103 -3.20 11.64 -13.60
N THR A 104 -4.35 11.84 -12.96
CA THR A 104 -5.36 10.79 -12.74
C THR A 104 -5.88 10.17 -14.04
N GLN A 105 -5.98 10.93 -15.14
CA GLN A 105 -6.44 10.41 -16.42
C GLN A 105 -5.43 9.43 -17.03
N GLU A 106 -4.14 9.75 -16.99
CA GLU A 106 -3.07 8.88 -17.48
C GLU A 106 -3.01 7.58 -16.68
N LEU A 107 -3.10 7.66 -15.34
CA LEU A 107 -3.22 6.47 -14.50
C LEU A 107 -4.45 5.64 -14.88
N ALA A 108 -5.63 6.25 -15.01
CA ALA A 108 -6.85 5.52 -15.36
C ALA A 108 -6.75 4.81 -16.72
N ASN A 109 -6.16 5.47 -17.72
CA ASN A 109 -5.92 4.86 -19.03
C ASN A 109 -4.97 3.66 -18.91
N PHE A 110 -3.86 3.82 -18.19
CA PHE A 110 -2.92 2.73 -17.91
C PHE A 110 -3.62 1.54 -17.24
N LEU A 111 -4.45 1.79 -16.22
CA LEU A 111 -5.19 0.72 -15.52
C LEU A 111 -6.16 0.00 -16.45
N LYS A 112 -6.88 0.73 -17.32
CA LYS A 112 -7.77 0.13 -18.33
C LYS A 112 -7.01 -0.74 -19.32
N ASP A 113 -5.90 -0.25 -19.85
CA ASP A 113 -5.06 -1.02 -20.77
C ASP A 113 -4.52 -2.28 -20.08
N LEU A 114 -4.15 -2.17 -18.81
CA LEU A 114 -3.67 -3.30 -18.01
C LEU A 114 -4.77 -4.33 -17.74
N MET A 115 -6.01 -3.92 -17.46
CA MET A 115 -7.15 -4.84 -17.33
C MET A 115 -7.47 -5.58 -18.64
N ASN A 116 -7.24 -4.94 -19.79
CA ASN A 116 -7.47 -5.53 -21.10
C ASN A 116 -6.34 -6.46 -21.57
N ASP A 117 -5.12 -6.30 -21.02
CA ASP A 117 -3.97 -7.15 -21.32
C ASP A 117 -3.67 -8.11 -20.17
N LYS A 118 -4.30 -9.28 -20.22
CA LYS A 118 -4.13 -10.34 -19.20
C LYS A 118 -2.66 -10.73 -18.99
N LYS A 119 -1.83 -10.71 -20.03
CA LYS A 119 -0.41 -11.10 -19.91
C LYS A 119 0.36 -10.04 -19.11
N LYS A 120 0.15 -8.76 -19.41
CA LYS A 120 0.74 -7.67 -18.63
C LYS A 120 0.23 -7.66 -17.20
N TYR A 121 -1.07 -7.85 -16.99
CA TYR A 121 -1.64 -7.90 -15.63
C TYR A 121 -1.00 -9.02 -14.81
N ILE A 122 -0.89 -10.23 -15.37
CA ILE A 122 -0.28 -11.38 -14.66
C ILE A 122 1.21 -11.15 -14.36
N SER A 123 1.93 -10.40 -15.21
CA SER A 123 3.36 -10.13 -14.98
C SER A 123 3.65 -9.35 -13.67
N TYR A 124 2.67 -8.62 -13.14
CA TYR A 124 2.79 -7.97 -11.82
C TYR A 124 2.81 -8.96 -10.64
N PHE A 125 2.59 -10.26 -10.88
CA PHE A 125 2.68 -11.32 -9.89
C PHE A 125 3.92 -12.19 -10.07
N ASP A 126 4.79 -11.89 -11.03
CA ASP A 126 6.01 -12.67 -11.27
C ASP A 126 6.96 -12.68 -10.06
N TRP A 127 6.93 -11.62 -9.25
CA TRP A 127 7.67 -11.56 -7.99
C TRP A 127 7.32 -12.71 -7.04
N MET A 128 6.11 -13.28 -7.09
CA MET A 128 5.71 -14.38 -6.22
C MET A 128 6.49 -15.68 -6.48
N LYS A 129 7.26 -15.75 -7.57
CA LYS A 129 8.20 -16.86 -7.86
C LYS A 129 9.43 -16.83 -6.94
N GLU A 130 9.90 -15.64 -6.60
CA GLU A 130 11.15 -15.41 -5.86
C GLU A 130 10.91 -14.96 -4.41
N TYR A 131 9.76 -14.33 -4.14
CA TYR A 131 9.43 -13.82 -2.81
C TYR A 131 8.17 -14.49 -2.26
N LYS A 132 8.13 -14.63 -0.94
CA LYS A 132 6.97 -15.12 -0.20
C LYS A 132 6.55 -14.11 0.85
N VAL A 133 5.26 -13.83 0.93
CA VAL A 133 4.69 -13.01 2.00
C VAL A 133 4.52 -13.87 3.25
N ILE A 134 5.16 -13.46 4.34
CA ILE A 134 5.09 -14.17 5.63
C ILE A 134 4.39 -13.25 6.63
N PHE A 135 3.14 -13.59 6.99
CA PHE A 135 2.44 -12.93 8.09
C PHE A 135 2.72 -13.62 9.41
N LEU A 136 3.41 -12.90 10.27
CA LEU A 136 3.68 -13.30 11.63
C LEU A 136 2.53 -12.83 12.52
N ASP A 137 1.34 -13.38 12.31
CA ASP A 137 0.10 -12.96 12.99
C ASP A 137 -0.07 -13.55 14.41
N GLY A 138 0.72 -14.57 14.75
CA GLY A 138 0.59 -15.33 15.99
C GLY A 138 -0.57 -16.34 15.98
N LEU A 139 -1.23 -16.54 14.83
CA LEU A 139 -2.27 -17.56 14.64
C LEU A 139 -1.66 -18.85 14.08
N ASN A 140 -0.76 -18.71 13.11
CA ASN A 140 -0.05 -19.83 12.47
C ASN A 140 1.41 -19.97 12.94
N HIS A 141 1.83 -19.11 13.86
CA HIS A 141 3.17 -19.03 14.42
C HIS A 141 3.06 -18.68 15.91
N ASP A 142 4.11 -18.91 16.69
CA ASP A 142 4.14 -18.49 18.10
C ASP A 142 3.90 -16.97 18.21
N ILE A 143 3.22 -16.50 19.26
CA ILE A 143 3.02 -15.05 19.49
C ILE A 143 4.36 -14.31 19.59
N ALA A 144 5.40 -14.97 20.12
CA ALA A 144 6.75 -14.45 20.17
C ALA A 144 7.38 -14.27 18.78
N GLU A 145 6.84 -14.90 17.73
CA GLU A 145 7.29 -14.75 16.33
C GLU A 145 6.70 -13.53 15.62
N ARG A 146 5.74 -12.80 16.21
CA ARG A 146 5.17 -11.56 15.65
C ARG A 146 6.27 -10.58 15.22
N PRO A 147 6.02 -9.62 14.29
CA PRO A 147 7.05 -8.67 13.86
C PRO A 147 7.64 -7.84 15.01
N TRP A 148 6.86 -7.64 16.09
CA TRP A 148 7.27 -7.01 17.34
C TRP A 148 7.46 -8.00 18.51
N GLY A 149 7.52 -9.30 18.23
CA GLY A 149 7.68 -10.38 19.20
C GLY A 149 9.13 -10.62 19.61
N PHE A 150 9.32 -11.24 20.78
CA PHE A 150 10.65 -11.47 21.36
C PHE A 150 11.56 -12.37 20.50
N CYS A 151 11.01 -13.32 19.72
CA CYS A 151 11.82 -14.18 18.85
C CYS A 151 12.44 -13.39 17.70
N GLN A 152 11.72 -12.44 17.10
CA GLN A 152 12.28 -11.59 16.04
C GLN A 152 13.39 -10.70 16.58
N PHE A 153 13.17 -10.08 17.75
CA PHE A 153 14.19 -9.30 18.41
C PHE A 153 15.45 -10.14 18.74
N CYS A 154 15.26 -11.34 19.28
CA CYS A 154 16.35 -12.28 19.55
C CYS A 154 17.13 -12.63 18.27
N ARG A 155 16.44 -12.99 17.17
CA ARG A 155 17.09 -13.25 15.87
C ARG A 155 17.91 -12.06 15.38
N MET A 156 17.38 -10.85 15.49
CA MET A 156 18.10 -9.63 15.09
C MET A 156 19.38 -9.45 15.92
N LEU A 157 19.33 -9.64 17.24
CA LEU A 157 20.50 -9.55 18.12
C LEU A 157 21.59 -10.58 17.79
N HIS A 158 21.18 -11.79 17.40
CA HIS A 158 22.07 -12.91 17.08
C HIS A 158 22.48 -12.97 15.59
N SER A 159 21.93 -12.13 14.73
CA SER A 159 22.30 -12.06 13.31
C SER A 159 23.76 -11.61 13.12
N ARG A 160 24.46 -12.22 12.16
CA ARG A 160 25.87 -11.91 11.85
C ARG A 160 26.00 -10.59 11.07
N ASP A 161 25.03 -10.29 10.20
CA ASP A 161 24.95 -9.03 9.46
C ASP A 161 24.29 -7.95 10.30
N LYS A 162 25.09 -7.32 11.16
CA LYS A 162 24.67 -6.15 11.92
C LYS A 162 24.76 -4.90 11.04
N ASN A 163 23.85 -4.76 10.09
CA ASN A 163 23.65 -3.49 9.39
C ASN A 163 23.07 -2.47 10.38
N PHE A 164 23.96 -1.81 11.12
CA PHE A 164 23.57 -0.81 12.11
C PHE A 164 23.08 0.44 11.39
N THR A 165 21.77 0.66 11.42
CA THR A 165 21.19 1.91 10.94
C THR A 165 21.04 2.85 12.12
N ARG A 166 21.85 3.91 12.17
CA ARG A 166 21.73 4.94 13.20
C ARG A 166 20.79 6.04 12.74
N MET A 167 19.60 6.12 13.31
CA MET A 167 18.77 7.31 13.19
C MET A 167 19.29 8.37 14.18
N THR A 168 20.18 9.23 13.71
CA THR A 168 20.78 10.29 14.54
C THR A 168 19.79 11.39 14.91
N LYS A 169 18.75 11.57 14.11
CA LYS A 169 17.76 12.64 14.27
C LYS A 169 16.34 12.09 14.15
N PHE A 170 15.89 11.45 15.23
CA PHE A 170 14.57 10.82 15.28
C PHE A 170 13.43 11.82 15.00
N LYS A 171 13.51 13.05 15.52
CA LYS A 171 12.50 14.08 15.27
C LYS A 171 12.36 14.42 13.79
N GLU A 172 13.47 14.57 13.07
CA GLU A 172 13.45 14.84 11.64
C GLU A 172 12.84 13.66 10.86
N TRP A 173 13.19 12.43 11.24
CA TRP A 173 12.61 11.23 10.63
C TRP A 173 11.11 11.06 10.92
N TRP A 174 10.68 11.28 12.17
CA TRP A 174 9.31 11.01 12.60
C TRP A 174 8.34 12.14 12.24
N ASN A 175 8.76 13.41 12.37
CA ASN A 175 7.87 14.56 12.18
C ASN A 175 8.08 15.27 10.83
N GLU A 176 9.31 15.30 10.32
CA GLU A 176 9.69 16.19 9.20
C GLU A 176 9.93 15.42 7.89
N SER A 177 9.76 14.10 7.91
CA SER A 177 9.87 13.26 6.71
C SER A 177 8.57 13.19 5.90
N CYS A 178 7.50 13.75 6.44
CA CYS A 178 6.19 13.85 5.81
C CYS A 178 6.15 15.04 4.84
N GLU A 179 5.50 14.85 3.71
CA GLU A 179 5.14 15.97 2.83
C GLU A 179 4.07 16.86 3.46
N ASP A 180 4.07 18.13 3.04
CA ASP A 180 2.99 19.06 3.37
C ASP A 180 1.63 18.56 2.85
N LYS A 181 0.56 18.97 3.55
CA LYS A 181 -0.81 18.48 3.32
C LYS A 181 -1.23 18.63 1.85
N GLY A 182 -1.45 17.48 1.20
CA GLY A 182 -1.94 17.36 -0.17
C GLY A 182 -0.95 17.73 -1.28
N THR A 183 0.34 17.92 -0.99
CA THR A 183 1.34 18.34 -2.00
C THR A 183 1.42 17.39 -3.19
N LEU A 184 1.62 16.09 -2.95
CA LEU A 184 1.61 15.10 -4.02
C LEU A 184 0.28 15.05 -4.76
N VAL A 185 -0.84 15.00 -4.04
CA VAL A 185 -2.16 14.89 -4.68
C VAL A 185 -2.44 16.07 -5.60
N LYS A 186 -2.20 17.30 -5.15
CA LYS A 186 -2.40 18.52 -5.97
C LYS A 186 -1.57 18.51 -7.25
N LYS A 187 -0.38 17.92 -7.22
CA LYS A 187 0.51 17.82 -8.39
C LYS A 187 -0.02 16.84 -9.45
N HIS A 188 -0.83 15.84 -9.05
CA HIS A 188 -1.21 14.72 -9.92
C HIS A 188 -2.73 14.60 -10.17
N ILE A 189 -3.56 15.57 -9.77
CA ILE A 189 -5.01 15.56 -10.03
C ILE A 189 -5.43 16.08 -11.42
N ASN A 190 -4.63 16.96 -12.04
CA ASN A 190 -4.91 17.63 -13.32
C ASN A 190 -3.87 17.29 -14.39
#